data_AF-A0A975M3H0-F1
#
_entry.id   AF-A0A975M3H0-F1
#
_cell.length_a   1.000
_cell.length_b   1.000
_cell.length_c   1.000
_cell.angle_alpha   90.00
_cell.angle_beta   90.00
_cell.angle_gamma   90.00
#
_symmetry.space_group_name_H-M   'P 1'
#
loop_
_entity.id
_entity.type
_entity.pdbx_description
1 polymer ?
#
loop_
_entity_poly.entity_id
_entity_poly.type
_entity_poly.pdbx_seq_one_letter_code
_entity_poly.pdbx_strand_id
1 'polypeptide(L)'
;MSNPNAESAQTPIRHPESGRRYSLEELEALAGEGDPWALGKLDEWELHFANEYSISHKDRCPDPGCDQYGEPVTLCYSENGELLDVDHGGWGHPPAIEQAKAS
;
A
#
# COMPACT_ATOMS: atom_id res chain seq x y z
N MET A 1 -15.10 45.27 -6.01
CA MET A 1 -14.22 44.33 -5.31
C MET A 1 -14.76 42.95 -5.60
N SER A 2 -14.03 42.18 -6.40
CA SER A 2 -14.43 40.87 -6.92
C SER A 2 -14.33 39.82 -5.82
N ASN A 3 -15.35 38.96 -5.68
CA ASN A 3 -15.24 37.69 -4.97
C ASN A 3 -14.79 36.62 -5.98
N PRO A 4 -13.61 36.00 -5.84
CA PRO A 4 -13.27 34.79 -6.57
C PRO A 4 -13.45 33.62 -5.60
N ASN A 5 -14.69 33.19 -5.39
CA ASN A 5 -14.95 31.84 -4.90
C ASN A 5 -15.81 31.15 -5.94
N ALA A 6 -15.14 30.71 -7.02
CA ALA A 6 -15.62 29.58 -7.77
C ALA A 6 -15.40 28.36 -6.86
N GLU A 7 -16.30 28.18 -5.89
CA GLU A 7 -16.57 26.86 -5.36
C GLU A 7 -16.95 26.01 -6.56
N SER A 8 -16.01 25.19 -7.02
CA SER A 8 -16.29 24.11 -7.97
C SER A 8 -17.49 23.39 -7.41
N ALA A 9 -18.65 23.60 -8.04
CA ALA A 9 -19.86 22.87 -7.73
C ALA A 9 -19.57 21.39 -8.03
N GLN A 10 -19.05 20.68 -7.02
CA GLN A 10 -18.83 19.25 -7.08
C GLN A 10 -20.20 18.66 -7.34
N THR A 11 -20.37 18.14 -8.54
CA THR A 11 -21.63 17.56 -8.96
C THR A 11 -21.91 16.42 -7.98
N PRO A 12 -23.09 16.35 -7.36
CA PRO A 12 -23.36 15.32 -6.36
C PRO A 12 -23.13 13.96 -7.00
N ILE A 13 -22.10 13.26 -6.51
CA ILE A 13 -21.73 11.95 -7.02
C ILE A 13 -22.89 11.03 -6.64
N ARG A 14 -23.53 10.42 -7.65
CA ARG A 14 -24.59 9.46 -7.41
C ARG A 14 -24.08 8.04 -7.58
N HIS A 15 -24.70 7.15 -6.79
CA HIS A 15 -24.73 5.69 -6.88
C HIS A 15 -24.47 5.17 -8.31
N PRO A 16 -23.69 4.09 -8.49
CA PRO A 16 -22.88 3.81 -9.67
C PRO A 16 -23.55 4.08 -11.01
N GLU A 17 -22.85 4.84 -11.84
CA GLU A 17 -23.15 5.05 -13.24
C GLU A 17 -22.42 4.01 -14.09
N SER A 18 -23.17 3.27 -14.90
CA SER A 18 -22.59 2.23 -15.77
C SER A 18 -21.54 2.83 -16.70
N GLY A 19 -20.32 2.27 -16.67
CA GLY A 19 -19.21 2.68 -17.53
C GLY A 19 -18.39 3.87 -17.03
N ARG A 20 -18.75 4.49 -15.91
CA ARG A 20 -17.95 5.55 -15.30
C ARG A 20 -16.82 4.95 -14.45
N ARG A 21 -15.63 5.54 -14.55
CA ARG A 21 -14.52 5.30 -13.61
C ARG A 21 -14.61 6.30 -12.47
N TYR A 22 -14.33 5.84 -11.26
CA TYR A 22 -14.33 6.64 -10.05
C TYR A 22 -12.92 6.69 -9.47
N SER A 23 -12.49 7.84 -8.96
CA SER A 23 -11.26 7.94 -8.17
C SER A 23 -11.47 7.40 -6.75
N LEU A 24 -10.37 7.20 -6.00
CA LEU A 24 -10.45 6.78 -4.61
C LEU A 24 -11.21 7.79 -3.74
N GLU A 25 -10.91 9.08 -3.88
CA GLU A 25 -11.59 10.17 -3.16
C GLU A 25 -13.11 10.19 -3.42
N GLU A 26 -13.53 9.88 -4.65
CA GLU A 26 -14.95 9.79 -5.01
C GLU A 26 -15.64 8.58 -4.37
N LEU A 27 -14.94 7.45 -4.26
CA LEU A 27 -15.44 6.26 -3.58
C LEU A 27 -15.52 6.47 -2.06
N GLU A 28 -14.53 7.13 -1.46
CA GLU A 28 -14.53 7.49 -0.03
C GLU A 28 -15.68 8.43 0.32
N ALA A 29 -15.94 9.44 -0.52
CA ALA A 29 -17.08 10.35 -0.34
C ALA A 29 -18.42 9.59 -0.35
N LEU A 30 -18.63 8.68 -1.32
CA LEU A 30 -19.83 7.86 -1.42
C LEU A 30 -19.97 6.88 -0.24
N ALA A 31 -18.87 6.25 0.18
CA ALA A 31 -18.85 5.38 1.35
C ALA A 31 -19.17 6.13 2.65
N GLY A 32 -18.69 7.38 2.78
CA GLY A 32 -19.02 8.28 3.89
C GLY A 32 -20.51 8.64 3.97
N GLU A 33 -21.21 8.63 2.84
CA GLU A 33 -22.68 8.78 2.76
C GLU A 33 -23.43 7.45 3.02
N GLY A 34 -22.70 6.35 3.21
CA GLY A 34 -23.26 5.02 3.48
C GLY A 34 -23.61 4.23 2.22
N ASP A 35 -23.04 4.55 1.06
CA ASP A 35 -23.25 3.81 -0.18
C ASP A 35 -22.64 2.39 -0.10
N PRO A 36 -23.46 1.31 -0.16
CA PRO A 36 -22.95 -0.06 -0.02
C PRO A 36 -22.04 -0.53 -1.16
N TRP A 37 -22.22 0.02 -2.37
CA TRP A 37 -21.38 -0.33 -3.50
C TRP A 37 -19.99 0.29 -3.36
N ALA A 38 -19.93 1.56 -2.93
CA ALA A 38 -18.65 2.24 -2.71
C ALA A 38 -17.84 1.59 -1.59
N LEU A 39 -18.50 1.20 -0.49
CA LEU A 39 -17.87 0.41 0.58
C LEU A 39 -17.25 -0.89 0.04
N GLY A 40 -17.99 -1.66 -0.77
CA GLY A 40 -17.45 -2.87 -1.38
C GLY A 40 -16.28 -2.62 -2.33
N LYS A 41 -16.24 -1.46 -3.02
CA LYS A 41 -15.10 -1.09 -3.87
C LYS A 41 -13.87 -0.64 -3.08
N LEU A 42 -14.06 0.01 -1.95
CA LEU A 42 -12.96 0.31 -1.03
C LEU A 42 -12.40 -0.96 -0.41
N ASP A 43 -13.25 -1.89 0.03
CA ASP A 43 -12.81 -3.19 0.55
C ASP A 43 -12.02 -3.99 -0.50
N GLU A 44 -12.49 -4.02 -1.76
CA GLU A 44 -11.76 -4.63 -2.87
C GLU A 44 -10.40 -3.94 -3.10
N TRP A 45 -10.37 -2.61 -3.11
CA TRP A 45 -9.15 -1.83 -3.28
C TRP A 45 -8.15 -2.08 -2.15
N GLU A 46 -8.60 -2.04 -0.90
CA GLU A 46 -7.79 -2.33 0.29
C GLU A 46 -7.25 -3.76 0.25
N LEU A 47 -8.07 -4.74 -0.14
CA LEU A 47 -7.62 -6.12 -0.27
C LEU A 47 -6.59 -6.29 -1.38
N HIS A 48 -6.75 -5.62 -2.52
CA HIS A 48 -5.78 -5.64 -3.61
C HIS A 48 -4.47 -4.94 -3.22
N PHE A 49 -4.56 -3.76 -2.59
CA PHE A 49 -3.40 -3.03 -2.11
C PHE A 49 -2.68 -3.79 -0.98
N ALA A 50 -3.41 -4.34 -0.02
CA ALA A 50 -2.86 -5.20 1.02
C ALA A 50 -2.27 -6.50 0.46
N ASN A 51 -2.70 -6.95 -0.72
CA ASN A 51 -2.08 -8.08 -1.41
C ASN A 51 -0.79 -7.68 -2.15
N GLU A 52 -0.70 -6.45 -2.67
CA GLU A 52 0.56 -5.89 -3.19
C GLU A 52 1.60 -5.68 -2.08
N TYR A 53 1.15 -5.32 -0.87
CA TYR A 53 1.98 -5.23 0.34
C TYR A 53 1.84 -6.44 1.26
N SER A 54 1.35 -7.58 0.74
CA SER A 54 1.23 -8.80 1.55
C SER A 54 2.65 -9.23 1.90
N ILE A 55 2.97 -9.16 3.19
CA ILE A 55 4.24 -9.63 3.74
C ILE A 55 4.37 -11.10 3.34
N SER A 56 5.25 -11.35 2.39
CA SER A 56 5.63 -12.68 1.98
C SER A 56 6.46 -13.28 3.12
N HIS A 57 5.85 -14.11 3.97
CA HIS A 57 6.59 -14.98 4.90
C HIS A 57 7.44 -16.05 4.18
N LYS A 58 7.57 -15.98 2.85
CA LYS A 58 8.45 -16.88 2.09
C LYS A 58 9.90 -16.43 2.18
N ASP A 59 10.13 -15.15 2.44
CA ASP A 59 11.46 -14.60 2.52
C ASP A 59 12.12 -15.06 3.81
N ARG A 60 13.35 -15.56 3.66
CA ARG A 60 14.15 -16.07 4.76
C ARG A 60 15.32 -15.13 4.98
N CYS A 61 15.71 -14.93 6.24
CA CYS A 61 16.84 -14.08 6.59
C CYS A 61 18.06 -14.50 5.76
N PRO A 62 18.59 -13.61 4.90
CA PRO A 62 19.65 -13.98 3.99
C PRO A 62 21.03 -13.90 4.66
N ASP A 63 21.16 -13.23 5.82
CA ASP A 63 22.44 -12.94 6.48
C ASP A 63 22.96 -14.15 7.29
N PRO A 64 24.04 -14.83 6.85
CA PRO A 64 24.60 -15.98 7.59
C PRO A 64 25.22 -15.61 8.94
N GLY A 65 25.47 -14.31 9.18
CA GLY A 65 25.96 -13.78 10.46
C GLY A 65 24.84 -13.46 11.45
N CYS A 66 23.58 -13.54 11.03
CA CYS A 66 22.42 -13.30 11.88
C CYS A 66 22.09 -14.56 12.71
N ASP A 67 21.79 -14.37 14.00
CA ASP A 67 21.37 -15.45 14.91
C ASP A 67 20.08 -16.16 14.44
N GLN A 68 19.26 -15.46 13.63
CA GLN A 68 18.03 -15.99 13.03
C GLN A 68 18.18 -16.24 11.51
N TYR A 69 19.41 -16.52 11.06
CA TYR A 69 19.66 -16.87 9.67
C TYR A 69 18.74 -17.99 9.17
N GLY A 70 18.11 -17.77 8.01
CA GLY A 70 17.19 -18.73 7.41
C GLY A 70 15.77 -18.75 8.01
N GLU A 71 15.50 -18.01 9.09
CA GLU A 71 14.14 -17.87 9.63
C GLU A 71 13.27 -16.93 8.77
N PRO A 72 11.93 -17.04 8.82
CA PRO A 72 11.04 -16.16 8.08
C PRO A 72 11.20 -14.69 8.49
N VAL A 73 11.29 -13.80 7.51
CA VAL A 73 11.50 -12.35 7.69
C VAL A 73 10.67 -11.52 6.73
N THR A 74 10.58 -10.23 6.99
CA THR A 74 10.16 -9.21 6.04
C THR A 74 11.38 -8.51 5.47
N LEU A 75 11.50 -8.44 4.15
CA LEU A 75 12.59 -7.73 3.47
C LEU A 75 12.08 -6.38 2.96
N CYS A 76 12.74 -5.31 3.37
CA CYS A 76 12.42 -3.95 2.96
C CYS A 76 13.40 -3.49 1.88
N TYR A 77 12.89 -3.14 0.70
CA TYR A 77 13.70 -2.70 -0.44
C TYR A 77 13.52 -1.20 -0.71
N SER A 78 14.54 -0.57 -1.28
CA SER A 78 14.47 0.77 -1.83
C SER A 78 13.68 0.80 -3.14
N GLU A 79 13.35 2.00 -3.62
CA GLU A 79 12.71 2.20 -4.93
C GLU A 79 13.54 1.64 -6.10
N ASN A 80 14.86 1.46 -5.91
CA ASN A 80 15.77 0.89 -6.90
C ASN A 80 15.97 -0.63 -6.73
N GLY A 81 15.24 -1.28 -5.82
CA GLY A 81 15.37 -2.71 -5.54
C GLY A 81 16.55 -3.09 -4.64
N GLU A 82 17.22 -2.12 -4.01
CA GLU A 82 18.29 -2.38 -3.04
C GLU A 82 17.71 -2.84 -1.71
N LEU A 83 18.19 -3.95 -1.14
CA LEU A 83 17.77 -4.38 0.18
C LEU A 83 18.26 -3.37 1.24
N LEU A 84 17.33 -2.79 2.00
CA LEU A 84 17.61 -1.78 3.03
C LEU A 84 17.62 -2.38 4.43
N ASP A 85 16.65 -3.25 4.73
CA ASP A 85 16.45 -3.78 6.08
C ASP A 85 15.83 -5.19 6.04
N VAL A 86 16.19 -6.00 7.04
CA VAL A 86 15.68 -7.34 7.28
C VAL A 86 14.97 -7.33 8.64
N ASP A 87 13.64 -7.39 8.64
CA ASP A 87 12.81 -7.35 9.86
C ASP A 87 12.32 -8.74 10.27
N HIS A 88 12.54 -9.08 11.54
CA HIS A 88 12.14 -10.35 12.17
C HIS A 88 10.84 -10.24 12.99
N GLY A 89 10.04 -9.18 12.81
CA GLY A 89 8.74 -9.01 13.47
C GLY A 89 8.85 -8.47 14.90
N GLY A 90 9.89 -7.71 15.20
CA GLY A 90 10.14 -7.10 16.51
C GLY A 90 11.53 -6.47 16.65
N TRP A 91 12.47 -6.92 15.83
CA TRP A 91 13.77 -6.29 15.63
C TRP A 91 14.20 -6.48 14.17
N GLY A 92 14.96 -5.53 13.65
CA GLY A 92 15.48 -5.58 12.30
C GLY A 92 16.97 -5.28 12.25
N HIS A 93 17.60 -5.61 11.14
CA HIS A 93 19.00 -5.31 10.89
C HIS A 93 19.27 -4.99 9.42
N PRO A 94 20.29 -4.15 9.14
CA PRO A 94 20.72 -3.94 7.76
C PRO A 94 21.23 -5.26 7.16
N PRO A 95 21.11 -5.45 5.85
CA PRO A 95 21.68 -6.62 5.19
C PRO A 95 23.20 -6.62 5.25
N ALA A 96 23.81 -7.80 5.13
CA ALA A 96 25.24 -7.90 4.96
C ALA A 96 25.68 -7.09 3.71
N ILE A 97 26.85 -6.45 3.77
CA ILE A 97 27.37 -5.55 2.71
C ILE A 97 27.42 -6.24 1.34
N GLU A 98 27.60 -7.56 1.30
CA GLU A 98 27.60 -8.36 0.07
C GLU A 98 26.20 -8.51 -0.57
N GLN A 99 25.13 -8.40 0.22
CA GLN A 99 23.74 -8.57 -0.18
C GLN A 99 23.05 -7.25 -0.55
N ALA A 100 23.53 -6.12 -0.01
CA ALA A 100 23.10 -4.79 -0.41
C ALA A 100 23.37 -4.48 -1.90
N LYS A 101 24.19 -5.27 -2.60
CA LYS A 101 24.57 -5.03 -4.01
C LYS A 101 23.96 -6.00 -5.02
N ALA A 102 23.01 -6.84 -4.62
CA ALA A 102 22.36 -7.74 -5.57
C ALA A 102 21.41 -6.95 -6.49
N SER A 103 21.93 -6.47 -7.61
CA SER A 103 21.19 -6.04 -8.81
C SER A 103 21.28 -7.11 -9.91
#